data_AF-A0A960VD78-F1
#
_entry.id   AF-A0A960VD78-F1
#
_cell.length_a   1.000
_cell.length_b   1.000
_cell.length_c   1.000
_cell.angle_alpha   90.00
_cell.angle_beta   90.00
_cell.angle_gamma   90.00
#
_symmetry.space_group_name_H-M   'P 1'
#
loop_
_entity.id
_entity.type
_entity.pdbx_description
1 polymer ?
#
loop_
_entity_poly.entity_id
_entity_poly.type
_entity_poly.pdbx_seq_one_letter_code
_entity_poly.pdbx_strand_id
1 'polypeptide(L)'
;MSFFPVFSQTKEEILTDKKKEKLLKKIYWSKIKSSISKNYSVDFSKLVDYNGCGENFPSLPGKYPCSLLSDEYSKGGLEENLSDLFSRGKIEIKVSSDTNSFGGKVYIISDNSNKDNKYLLKAFFGKDRFLSFYIYKKNIVYFKWSGKGETKSISSIYVVDLNEKKEPENIRRILF
;
A
#
# COMPACT_ATOMS: atom_id res chain seq x y z
N MET A 1 20.74 6.05 8.99
CA MET A 1 19.44 5.77 9.64
C MET A 1 18.60 7.03 9.55
N SER A 2 17.69 7.10 8.59
CA SER A 2 16.82 8.27 8.40
C SER A 2 15.59 8.09 9.28
N PHE A 3 15.60 8.76 10.44
CA PHE A 3 14.42 8.87 11.30
C PHE A 3 13.43 9.83 10.65
N PHE A 4 12.27 9.33 10.23
CA PHE A 4 11.14 10.20 9.89
C PHE A 4 10.51 10.69 11.21
N PRO A 5 10.50 12.00 11.50
CA PRO A 5 9.79 12.51 12.67
C PRO A 5 8.28 12.42 12.41
N VAL A 6 7.56 11.61 13.18
CA VAL A 6 6.10 11.46 13.08
C VAL A 6 5.45 12.28 14.19
N PHE A 7 4.62 13.26 13.79
CA PHE A 7 3.89 14.17 14.66
C PHE A 7 2.82 13.44 15.51
N SER A 8 2.64 13.94 16.73
CA SER A 8 2.08 13.26 17.91
C SER A 8 0.54 13.19 18.03
N GLN A 9 -0.27 13.53 17.02
CA GLN A 9 -1.74 13.38 17.13
C GLN A 9 -2.38 13.03 15.78
N THR A 10 -2.58 11.73 15.53
CA THR A 10 -3.36 11.28 14.37
C THR A 10 -4.84 11.62 14.57
N LYS A 11 -5.39 12.52 13.74
CA LYS A 11 -6.83 12.84 13.75
C LYS A 11 -7.55 12.02 12.69
N GLU A 12 -8.57 11.27 13.10
CA GLU A 12 -9.44 10.52 12.21
C GLU A 12 -10.78 11.26 11.99
N GLU A 13 -11.22 11.34 10.74
CA GLU A 13 -12.48 12.00 10.33
C GLU A 13 -13.21 11.14 9.30
N ILE A 14 -14.49 10.86 9.52
CA ILE A 14 -15.39 10.30 8.51
C ILE A 14 -15.85 11.43 7.59
N LEU A 15 -15.67 11.25 6.28
CA LEU A 15 -16.00 12.30 5.30
C LEU A 15 -17.51 12.34 5.01
N THR A 16 -18.06 13.56 4.95
CA THR A 16 -19.41 13.82 4.44
C THR A 16 -19.48 13.64 2.92
N ASP A 17 -20.66 13.40 2.34
CA ASP A 17 -20.79 13.08 0.90
C ASP A 17 -20.21 14.15 -0.02
N LYS A 18 -20.40 15.44 0.30
CA LYS A 18 -19.77 16.55 -0.43
C LYS A 18 -18.24 16.47 -0.41
N LYS A 19 -17.65 16.10 0.74
CA LYS A 19 -16.20 15.91 0.89
C LYS A 19 -15.73 14.65 0.17
N LYS A 20 -16.52 13.57 0.18
CA LYS A 20 -16.24 12.32 -0.54
C LYS A 20 -16.11 12.59 -2.05
N GLU A 21 -17.09 13.24 -2.67
CA GLU A 21 -17.07 13.48 -4.12
C GLU A 21 -15.83 14.29 -4.55
N LYS A 22 -15.52 15.37 -3.80
CA LYS A 22 -14.32 16.19 -4.02
C LYS A 22 -13.04 15.38 -3.87
N LEU A 23 -12.99 14.49 -2.87
CA LEU A 23 -11.85 13.61 -2.66
C LEU A 23 -11.69 12.61 -3.80
N LEU A 24 -12.76 11.93 -4.24
CA LEU A 24 -12.71 10.93 -5.30
C LEU A 24 -12.17 11.49 -6.61
N LYS A 25 -12.54 12.74 -6.94
CA LYS A 25 -11.94 13.50 -8.04
C LYS A 25 -10.44 13.73 -7.81
N LYS A 26 -10.05 14.14 -6.61
CA LYS A 26 -8.66 14.47 -6.24
C LYS A 26 -7.72 13.27 -6.20
N ILE A 27 -8.18 12.09 -5.77
CA ILE A 27 -7.36 10.88 -5.70
C ILE A 27 -7.35 10.10 -7.03
N TYR A 28 -7.90 10.68 -8.10
CA TYR A 28 -8.02 10.05 -9.41
C TYR A 28 -8.70 8.68 -9.33
N TRP A 29 -9.90 8.61 -8.72
CA TRP A 29 -10.65 7.36 -8.52
C TRP A 29 -10.78 6.50 -9.78
N SER A 30 -10.95 7.14 -10.95
CA SER A 30 -10.98 6.43 -12.24
C SER A 30 -9.69 5.65 -12.53
N LYS A 31 -8.52 6.20 -12.20
CA LYS A 31 -7.22 5.51 -12.33
C LYS A 31 -7.08 4.38 -11.33
N ILE A 32 -7.56 4.57 -10.09
CA ILE A 32 -7.57 3.52 -9.06
C ILE A 32 -8.42 2.34 -9.55
N LYS A 33 -9.65 2.59 -10.01
CA LYS A 33 -10.56 1.56 -10.53
C LYS A 33 -9.98 0.82 -11.74
N SER A 34 -9.36 1.55 -12.66
CA SER A 34 -8.67 0.99 -13.82
C SER A 34 -7.50 0.09 -13.42
N SER A 35 -6.66 0.54 -12.47
CA SER A 35 -5.53 -0.24 -11.98
C SER A 35 -5.98 -1.51 -11.27
N ILE A 36 -7.01 -1.45 -10.41
CA ILE A 36 -7.48 -2.64 -9.67
C ILE A 36 -8.12 -3.68 -10.60
N SER A 37 -8.75 -3.23 -11.69
CA SER A 37 -9.43 -4.11 -12.64
C SER A 37 -8.47 -4.80 -13.62
N LYS A 38 -7.22 -4.35 -13.70
CA LYS A 38 -6.21 -4.92 -14.60
C LYS A 38 -5.61 -6.19 -14.01
N ASN A 39 -5.37 -7.17 -14.88
CA ASN A 39 -4.53 -8.33 -14.57
C ASN A 39 -3.07 -7.97 -14.87
N TYR A 40 -2.19 -8.18 -13.88
CA TYR A 40 -0.77 -7.87 -13.98
C TYR A 40 0.03 -9.16 -14.09
N SER A 41 0.91 -9.22 -15.08
CA SER A 41 1.86 -10.33 -15.20
C SER A 41 2.95 -10.19 -14.15
N VAL A 42 3.39 -11.31 -13.57
CA VAL A 42 4.46 -11.35 -12.57
C VAL A 42 5.79 -11.51 -13.28
N ASP A 43 6.77 -10.69 -12.90
CA ASP A 43 8.14 -10.74 -13.42
C ASP A 43 9.00 -11.68 -12.55
N PHE A 44 9.02 -11.42 -11.24
CA PHE A 44 9.73 -12.23 -10.26
C PHE A 44 9.02 -12.23 -8.90
N SER A 45 9.42 -13.15 -8.03
CA SER A 45 9.00 -13.19 -6.63
C SER A 45 10.21 -13.14 -5.68
N LYS A 46 10.01 -12.59 -4.49
CA LYS A 46 11.02 -12.53 -3.42
C LYS A 46 10.36 -12.78 -2.06
N LEU A 47 11.04 -13.55 -1.21
CA LEU A 47 10.68 -13.68 0.19
C LEU A 47 11.36 -12.57 0.99
N VAL A 48 10.59 -11.89 1.83
CA VAL A 48 11.11 -10.82 2.69
C VAL A 48 10.56 -10.96 4.09
N ASP A 49 11.29 -10.44 5.07
CA ASP A 49 10.82 -10.38 6.44
C ASP A 49 9.68 -9.38 6.57
N TYR A 50 8.63 -9.79 7.29
CA TYR A 50 7.53 -8.91 7.62
C TYR A 50 7.99 -7.88 8.64
N ASN A 51 8.00 -6.61 8.21
CA ASN A 51 8.24 -5.48 9.09
C ASN A 51 6.93 -4.71 9.30
N GLY A 52 6.32 -4.94 10.47
CA GLY A 52 5.15 -4.20 10.90
C GLY A 52 5.43 -2.72 11.09
N CYS A 53 4.38 -1.92 11.09
CA CYS A 53 4.47 -0.51 11.42
C CYS A 53 4.63 -0.30 12.93
N GLY A 54 5.38 0.72 13.34
CA GLY A 54 5.53 1.08 14.76
C GLY A 54 4.22 1.53 15.41
N GLU A 55 4.21 1.62 16.74
CA GLU A 55 2.99 1.87 17.55
C GLU A 55 2.27 3.18 17.19
N ASN A 56 2.99 4.17 16.69
CA ASN A 56 2.45 5.49 16.30
C ASN A 56 1.83 5.51 14.89
N PHE A 57 1.92 4.41 14.14
CA PHE A 57 1.32 4.31 12.82
C PHE A 57 -0.11 3.77 12.94
N PRO A 58 -1.09 4.35 12.22
CA PRO A 58 -2.48 3.93 12.37
C PRO A 58 -2.68 2.48 11.95
N SER A 59 -3.65 1.83 12.59
CA SER A 59 -4.08 0.50 12.16
C SER A 59 -4.77 0.57 10.79
N LEU A 60 -4.17 -0.10 9.81
CA LEU A 60 -4.68 -0.18 8.45
C LEU A 60 -5.19 -1.59 8.11
N PRO A 61 -6.20 -1.72 7.22
CA PRO A 61 -6.68 -2.99 6.74
C PRO A 61 -5.57 -3.89 6.17
N GLY A 62 -5.58 -5.17 6.53
CA GLY A 62 -4.66 -6.16 5.95
C GLY A 62 -3.24 -6.16 6.50
N LYS A 63 -2.96 -5.45 7.61
CA LYS A 63 -1.65 -5.41 8.29
C LYS A 63 -0.49 -5.13 7.31
N TYR A 64 -0.62 -4.08 6.50
CA TYR A 64 0.37 -3.72 5.48
C TYR A 64 1.79 -3.55 6.09
N PRO A 65 2.84 -4.17 5.52
CA PRO A 65 4.21 -4.03 6.01
C PRO A 65 4.76 -2.62 5.69
N CYS A 66 5.25 -1.91 6.70
CA CYS A 66 5.71 -0.53 6.53
C CYS A 66 6.99 -0.42 5.69
N SER A 67 7.76 -1.50 5.55
CA SER A 67 8.90 -1.57 4.62
C SER A 67 8.50 -1.44 3.14
N LEU A 68 7.20 -1.51 2.81
CA LEU A 68 6.70 -1.39 1.44
C LEU A 68 6.06 -0.03 1.13
N LEU A 69 6.30 1.00 1.95
CA LEU A 69 5.88 2.37 1.62
C LEU A 69 6.68 2.97 0.44
N SER A 70 7.84 2.39 0.13
CA SER A 70 8.72 2.67 -1.01
C SER A 70 8.97 1.41 -1.84
N ASP A 71 9.17 1.60 -3.14
CA ASP A 71 9.46 0.56 -4.13
C ASP A 71 10.94 0.14 -4.06
N GLU A 72 11.39 -0.33 -2.89
CA GLU A 72 12.79 -0.73 -2.67
C GLU A 72 13.12 -2.06 -3.36
N TYR A 73 12.13 -2.91 -3.57
CA TYR A 73 12.30 -4.28 -4.08
C TYR A 73 12.24 -4.41 -5.61
N SER A 74 12.02 -3.31 -6.36
CA SER A 74 12.00 -3.36 -7.83
C SER A 74 13.39 -3.35 -8.46
N LYS A 75 14.45 -3.07 -7.69
CA LYS A 75 15.82 -3.25 -8.14
C LYS A 75 16.21 -4.69 -7.88
N GLY A 76 16.26 -5.47 -8.95
CA GLY A 76 16.55 -6.90 -8.90
C GLY A 76 17.84 -7.21 -8.14
N GLY A 77 17.75 -8.26 -7.32
CA GLY A 77 18.84 -8.84 -6.56
C GLY A 77 18.29 -10.04 -5.79
N LEU A 78 18.56 -11.24 -6.31
CA LEU A 78 18.53 -12.48 -5.56
C LEU A 78 19.54 -12.31 -4.43
N GLU A 79 19.06 -11.98 -3.23
CA GLU A 79 19.83 -12.24 -2.02
C GLU A 79 19.15 -13.40 -1.33
N GLU A 80 19.57 -14.59 -1.78
CA GLU A 80 19.66 -15.74 -0.93
C GLU A 80 20.67 -15.41 0.16
N ASN A 81 20.18 -15.03 1.34
CA ASN A 81 20.86 -15.35 2.58
C ASN A 81 19.86 -16.14 3.43
N LEU A 82 19.75 -17.41 3.08
CA LEU A 82 19.25 -18.46 3.95
C LEU A 82 20.29 -18.69 5.04
N SER A 83 20.34 -17.79 6.02
CA SER A 83 21.09 -18.04 7.25
C SER A 83 20.39 -17.33 8.40
N ASP A 84 19.85 -18.16 9.28
CA ASP A 84 19.56 -17.91 10.68
C ASP A 84 18.70 -16.70 11.05
N LEU A 85 17.41 -16.97 11.25
CA LEU A 85 16.69 -16.72 12.52
C LEU A 85 15.19 -17.01 12.30
N PHE A 86 14.78 -18.24 12.58
CA PHE A 86 13.37 -18.59 12.72
C PHE A 86 12.81 -17.84 13.93
N SER A 87 12.06 -16.75 13.72
CA SER A 87 11.10 -16.16 14.69
C SER A 87 10.25 -14.97 14.18
N ARG A 88 10.43 -14.48 12.94
CA ARG A 88 9.59 -13.38 12.39
C ARG A 88 8.93 -13.82 11.09
N GLY A 89 7.63 -13.54 10.94
CA GLY A 89 6.85 -14.01 9.79
C GLY A 89 7.45 -13.53 8.46
N LYS A 90 7.56 -14.42 7.47
CA LYS A 90 8.02 -14.07 6.12
C LYS A 90 6.83 -13.88 5.19
N ILE A 91 6.92 -12.88 4.31
CA ILE A 91 5.93 -12.63 3.26
C ILE A 91 6.56 -12.84 1.89
N GLU A 92 5.75 -13.32 0.95
CA GLU A 92 6.12 -13.38 -0.46
C GLU A 92 5.65 -12.11 -1.16
N ILE A 93 6.55 -11.48 -1.90
CA ILE A 93 6.26 -10.33 -2.76
C ILE A 93 6.49 -10.75 -4.20
N LYS A 94 5.43 -10.71 -5.01
CA LYS A 94 5.46 -10.88 -6.47
C LYS A 94 5.40 -9.50 -7.12
N VAL A 95 6.41 -9.16 -7.90
CA VAL A 95 6.53 -7.85 -8.56
C VAL A 95 6.03 -7.94 -9.99
N SER A 96 5.20 -6.99 -10.41
CA SER A 96 4.66 -6.98 -11.77
C SER A 96 5.71 -6.60 -12.82
N SER A 97 5.62 -7.20 -14.01
CA SER A 97 6.38 -6.71 -15.18
C SER A 97 5.76 -5.41 -15.70
N ASP A 98 4.43 -5.36 -15.75
CA ASP A 98 3.64 -4.22 -16.20
C ASP A 98 3.65 -3.03 -15.22
N THR A 99 3.50 -1.82 -15.75
CA THR A 99 3.21 -0.61 -14.96
C THR A 99 1.71 -0.39 -14.77
N ASN A 100 1.33 0.19 -13.62
CA ASN A 100 -0.05 0.59 -13.31
C ASN A 100 -0.39 1.99 -13.87
N SER A 101 -1.64 2.44 -13.70
CA SER A 101 -2.12 3.74 -14.21
C SER A 101 -1.49 4.97 -13.54
N PHE A 102 -0.73 4.77 -12.46
CA PHE A 102 0.09 5.76 -11.76
C PHE A 102 1.57 5.72 -12.20
N GLY A 103 1.91 4.84 -13.14
CA GLY A 103 3.22 4.75 -13.78
C GLY A 103 4.28 3.99 -12.98
N GLY A 104 3.91 3.32 -11.89
CA GLY A 104 4.82 2.48 -11.09
C GLY A 104 4.45 1.00 -11.16
N LYS A 105 5.17 0.20 -10.36
CA LYS A 105 5.01 -1.25 -10.27
C LYS A 105 3.81 -1.64 -9.40
N VAL A 106 3.37 -2.89 -9.54
CA VAL A 106 2.35 -3.51 -8.68
C VAL A 106 2.98 -4.65 -7.93
N TYR A 107 2.81 -4.65 -6.61
CA TYR A 107 3.28 -5.72 -5.75
C TYR A 107 2.08 -6.54 -5.30
N ILE A 108 2.17 -7.85 -5.50
CA ILE A 108 1.23 -8.83 -4.97
C ILE A 108 1.89 -9.44 -3.75
N ILE A 109 1.30 -9.20 -2.58
CA ILE A 109 1.84 -9.59 -1.28
C ILE A 109 0.96 -10.70 -0.72
N SER A 110 1.58 -11.82 -0.37
CA SER A 110 0.92 -12.97 0.23
C SER A 110 1.71 -13.49 1.42
N ASP A 111 0.97 -14.01 2.41
CA ASP A 111 1.57 -14.76 3.50
C ASP A 111 1.93 -16.17 3.00
N ASN A 112 3.21 -16.52 3.05
CA ASN A 112 3.72 -17.81 2.56
C ASN A 112 3.19 -19.00 3.41
N SER A 113 2.70 -18.74 4.62
CA SER A 113 2.13 -19.78 5.48
C SER A 113 0.71 -20.18 5.09
N ASN A 114 0.02 -19.38 4.27
CA ASN A 114 -1.41 -19.52 4.01
C ASN A 114 -1.68 -19.95 2.56
N LYS A 115 -1.79 -21.26 2.33
CA LYS A 115 -2.00 -21.88 1.00
C LYS A 115 -3.28 -21.43 0.28
N ASP A 116 -4.23 -20.82 1.00
CA ASP A 116 -5.54 -20.44 0.46
C ASP A 116 -5.57 -19.11 -0.31
N ASN A 117 -4.44 -18.40 -0.48
CA ASN A 117 -4.40 -17.09 -1.18
C ASN A 117 -5.42 -16.04 -0.64
N LYS A 118 -5.98 -16.29 0.55
CA LYS A 118 -7.13 -15.55 1.11
C LYS A 118 -6.75 -14.16 1.63
N TYR A 119 -5.45 -13.90 1.76
CA TYR A 119 -4.85 -12.67 2.29
C TYR A 119 -3.98 -11.98 1.25
N LEU A 120 -4.42 -11.96 -0.01
CA LEU A 120 -3.73 -11.30 -1.09
C LEU A 120 -3.92 -9.78 -1.01
N LEU A 121 -2.82 -9.07 -0.75
CA LEU A 121 -2.78 -7.61 -0.78
C LEU A 121 -2.12 -7.16 -2.08
N LYS A 122 -2.71 -6.20 -2.79
CA LYS A 122 -2.09 -5.61 -3.98
C LYS A 122 -1.72 -4.16 -3.71
N ALA A 123 -0.43 -3.85 -3.77
CA ALA A 123 0.12 -2.51 -3.61
C ALA A 123 0.48 -1.90 -4.96
N PHE A 124 0.14 -0.63 -5.16
CA PHE A 124 0.31 0.10 -6.40
C PHE A 124 1.21 1.31 -6.16
N PHE A 125 2.39 1.29 -6.77
CA PHE A 125 3.37 2.35 -6.63
C PHE A 125 3.20 3.41 -7.72
N GLY A 126 3.55 4.66 -7.39
CA GLY A 126 3.62 5.74 -8.36
C GLY A 126 4.93 5.71 -9.15
N LYS A 127 5.02 6.53 -10.21
CA LYS A 127 6.27 6.75 -10.96
C LYS A 127 7.41 7.27 -10.07
N ASP A 128 7.07 7.92 -8.96
CA ASP A 128 7.99 8.41 -7.94
C ASP A 128 8.47 7.33 -6.98
N ARG A 129 8.09 6.05 -7.19
CA ARG A 129 8.49 4.89 -6.39
C ARG A 129 7.94 4.89 -4.96
N PHE A 130 6.98 5.76 -4.63
CA PHE A 130 6.25 5.70 -3.37
C PHE A 130 4.93 4.97 -3.54
N LEU A 131 4.47 4.30 -2.48
CA LEU A 131 3.19 3.63 -2.47
C LEU A 131 2.07 4.67 -2.69
N SER A 132 1.30 4.51 -3.77
CA SER A 132 0.16 5.37 -4.04
C SER A 132 -1.08 4.87 -3.30
N PHE A 133 -1.40 3.59 -3.46
CA PHE A 133 -2.47 2.94 -2.73
C PHE A 133 -2.28 1.42 -2.68
N TYR A 134 -3.00 0.76 -1.80
CA TYR A 134 -3.17 -0.68 -1.86
C TYR A 134 -4.64 -1.09 -1.71
N ILE A 135 -4.96 -2.31 -2.12
CA ILE A 135 -6.25 -2.95 -1.91
C ILE A 135 -6.09 -4.23 -1.08
N TYR A 136 -6.97 -4.39 -0.11
CA TYR A 136 -7.14 -5.60 0.68
C TYR A 136 -8.63 -5.90 0.84
N LYS A 137 -9.09 -7.03 0.31
CA LYS A 137 -10.52 -7.38 0.26
C LYS A 137 -11.36 -6.24 -0.34
N LYS A 138 -12.33 -5.68 0.40
CA LYS A 138 -13.19 -4.56 -0.01
C LYS A 138 -12.67 -3.20 0.47
N ASN A 139 -11.41 -3.09 0.88
CA ASN A 139 -10.82 -1.87 1.40
C ASN A 139 -9.72 -1.37 0.46
N ILE A 140 -9.75 -0.08 0.12
CA ILE A 140 -8.64 0.62 -0.54
C ILE A 140 -8.03 1.59 0.46
N VAL A 141 -6.70 1.59 0.54
CA VAL A 141 -5.96 2.55 1.35
C VAL A 141 -5.08 3.38 0.45
N TYR A 142 -5.37 4.68 0.39
CA TYR A 142 -4.67 5.65 -0.44
C TYR A 142 -3.77 6.55 0.41
N PHE A 143 -2.52 6.73 -0.03
CA PHE A 143 -1.50 7.51 0.66
C PHE A 143 -1.29 8.83 -0.06
N LYS A 144 -1.47 9.93 0.68
CA LYS A 144 -1.17 11.26 0.16
C LYS A 144 0.16 11.75 0.73
N TRP A 145 1.14 11.81 -0.15
CA TRP A 145 2.47 12.31 0.14
C TRP A 145 2.54 13.84 0.02
N SER A 146 3.35 14.48 0.85
CA SER A 146 3.79 15.87 0.77
C SER A 146 5.31 15.94 0.73
N GLY A 147 5.88 17.04 0.20
CA GLY A 147 7.32 17.19 0.05
C GLY A 147 7.84 16.75 -1.33
N LYS A 148 9.16 16.74 -1.50
CA LYS A 148 9.84 16.41 -2.76
C LYS A 148 11.03 15.48 -2.52
N GLY A 149 11.25 14.55 -3.46
CA GLY A 149 12.37 13.60 -3.38
C GLY A 149 12.35 12.80 -2.07
N GLU A 150 13.49 12.77 -1.39
CA GLU A 150 13.71 12.03 -0.14
C GLU A 150 13.05 12.68 1.09
N THR A 151 12.62 13.95 0.99
CA THR A 151 11.92 14.67 2.08
C THR A 151 10.42 14.38 2.12
N LYS A 152 9.96 13.37 1.37
CA LYS A 152 8.54 13.04 1.31
C LYS A 152 8.05 12.46 2.63
N SER A 153 6.91 12.97 3.07
CA SER A 153 6.20 12.49 4.25
C SER A 153 4.74 12.21 3.91
N ILE A 154 4.12 11.30 4.67
CA ILE A 154 2.69 11.03 4.54
C ILE A 154 1.94 12.18 5.19
N SER A 155 1.22 12.97 4.40
CA SER A 155 0.36 14.06 4.89
C SER A 155 -1.02 13.59 5.32
N SER A 156 -1.52 12.51 4.70
CA SER A 156 -2.79 11.90 5.09
C SER A 156 -2.96 10.53 4.46
N ILE A 157 -3.70 9.66 5.14
CA ILE A 157 -4.15 8.37 4.62
C ILE A 157 -5.67 8.42 4.47
N TYR A 158 -6.17 7.86 3.38
CA TYR A 158 -7.60 7.69 3.16
C TYR A 158 -7.90 6.20 3.06
N VAL A 159 -8.80 5.71 3.91
CA VAL A 159 -9.29 4.34 3.85
C VAL A 159 -10.71 4.37 3.31
N VAL A 160 -10.92 3.67 2.21
CA VAL A 160 -12.14 3.65 1.41
C VAL A 160 -12.72 2.24 1.48
N ASP A 161 -13.91 2.13 2.07
CA ASP A 161 -14.70 0.91 2.05
C ASP A 161 -15.51 0.84 0.76
N LEU A 162 -15.49 -0.33 0.13
CA LEU A 162 -16.20 -0.60 -1.10
C LEU A 162 -17.46 -1.42 -0.85
N ASN A 163 -18.54 -1.03 -1.52
CA ASN A 163 -19.76 -1.84 -1.58
C ASN A 163 -19.59 -3.04 -2.54
N GLU A 164 -20.64 -3.82 -2.71
CA GLU A 164 -20.65 -5.00 -3.60
C GLU A 164 -20.40 -4.67 -5.08
N LYS A 165 -20.76 -3.46 -5.50
CA LYS A 165 -20.50 -2.95 -6.86
C LYS A 165 -19.08 -2.39 -7.02
N LYS A 166 -18.23 -2.55 -6.00
CA LYS A 166 -16.87 -2.00 -5.93
C LYS A 166 -16.82 -0.46 -6.01
N GLU A 167 -17.88 0.20 -5.57
CA GLU A 167 -17.95 1.65 -5.46
C GLU A 167 -17.68 2.13 -4.03
N PRO A 168 -17.12 3.34 -3.84
CA PRO A 168 -16.86 3.91 -2.52
C PRO A 168 -18.16 4.10 -1.73
N GLU A 169 -18.23 3.55 -0.53
CA GLU A 169 -19.37 3.69 0.39
C GLU A 169 -19.00 4.59 1.56
N ASN A 170 -17.96 4.21 2.30
CA ASN A 170 -17.42 4.96 3.42
C ASN A 170 -15.99 5.39 3.15
N ILE A 171 -15.64 6.61 3.57
CA ILE A 171 -14.27 7.10 3.49
C ILE A 171 -13.90 7.72 4.82
N ARG A 172 -12.90 7.14 5.47
CA ARG A 172 -12.24 7.69 6.65
C ARG A 172 -10.90 8.29 6.26
N ARG A 173 -10.60 9.46 6.81
CA ARG A 173 -9.35 10.19 6.58
C ARG A 173 -8.56 10.24 7.88
N ILE A 174 -7.28 9.90 7.80
CA ILE A 174 -6.31 10.00 8.88
C ILE A 174 -5.31 11.11 8.52
N LEU A 175 -5.11 12.06 9.42
CA LEU A 175 -4.21 13.20 9.28
C LEU A 175 -2.98 13.04 10.17
N PHE A 176 -1.82 13.49 9.68
CA PHE A 176 -0.53 13.53 10.38
C PHE A 176 0.03 14.94 10.38
#